data_AF-A0A5T1U0V8-F1
#
_entry.id   AF-A0A5T1U0V8-F1
#
_cell.length_a   1.000
_cell.length_b   1.000
_cell.length_c   1.000
_cell.angle_alpha   90.00
_cell.angle_beta   90.00
_cell.angle_gamma   90.00
#
_symmetry.space_group_name_H-M   'P 1'
#
loop_
_entity.id
_entity.type
_entity.pdbx_description
1 polymer ?
#
loop_
_entity_poly.entity_id
_entity_poly.type
_entity_poly.pdbx_seq_one_letter_code
_entity_poly.pdbx_strand_id
1 'polypeptide(L)'
;MLQSRLLMNLRGIGISFIPRYFFQINLDKIFNDILKYNIKDLEEIQTRVKYYNQINEFFTPTAKEKIGKFPFKSTSYAFDAYEVSKYFKDEFLWNKEFGDVRHTFKEATICKSRSLENNINNILLKLDKNRHFCFLKDNINYENKKDIAIFRGAVYQNHRKEFFDSYFGRTFCDIGDTSKQPSQWKKNFLNKKEQMKYKFIISLEGNDVASNLKWAMNSNSLVLAPKITCETWFMEGTLKPNYHFALIDNENLSAVIEYFKSRPKDA
;
A
#
# COMPACT_ATOMS: atom_id res chain seq x y z
N MET A 1 -4.78 13.09 10.86
CA MET A 1 -3.56 13.23 11.69
C MET A 1 -2.63 12.07 11.39
N LEU A 2 -1.40 12.35 10.94
CA LEU A 2 -0.33 11.34 10.89
C LEU A 2 -0.03 10.90 12.32
N GLN A 3 -0.48 9.71 12.72
CA GLN A 3 0.01 9.14 13.98
C GLN A 3 1.48 8.77 13.77
N SER A 4 2.37 9.35 14.57
CA SER A 4 3.78 8.98 14.55
C SER A 4 3.91 7.49 14.86
N ARG A 5 4.94 6.84 14.30
CA ARG A 5 5.23 5.41 14.58
C ARG A 5 5.34 5.14 16.09
N LEU A 6 5.81 6.12 16.85
CA LEU A 6 5.87 6.09 18.31
C LEU A 6 4.48 6.00 18.95
N LEU A 7 3.54 6.88 18.58
CA LEU A 7 2.17 6.88 19.10
C LEU A 7 1.45 5.56 18.80
N MET A 8 1.65 5.02 17.60
CA MET A 8 1.10 3.72 17.22
C MET A 8 1.65 2.59 18.10
N ASN A 9 2.98 2.56 18.32
CA ASN A 9 3.59 1.56 19.19
C ASN A 9 3.10 1.69 20.63
N LEU A 10 2.99 2.90 21.18
CA LEU A 10 2.48 3.14 22.54
C LEU A 10 1.04 2.67 22.69
N ARG A 11 0.17 2.98 21.71
CA ARG A 11 -1.22 2.48 21.69
C ARG A 11 -1.26 0.97 21.62
N GLY A 12 -0.46 0.37 20.75
CA GLY A 12 -0.36 -1.07 20.61
C GLY A 12 0.07 -1.77 21.90
N ILE A 13 1.07 -1.22 22.58
CA ILE A 13 1.53 -1.70 23.89
C ILE A 13 0.41 -1.56 24.93
N GLY A 14 -0.24 -0.40 25.00
CA GLY A 14 -1.35 -0.18 25.93
C GLY A 14 -2.49 -1.19 25.75
N ILE A 15 -2.89 -1.45 24.50
CA ILE A 15 -3.93 -2.44 24.18
C ILE A 15 -3.46 -3.86 24.54
N SER A 16 -2.17 -4.18 24.39
CA SER A 16 -1.65 -5.52 24.73
C SER A 16 -1.75 -5.89 26.21
N PHE A 17 -1.90 -4.90 27.11
CA PHE A 17 -2.13 -5.14 28.53
C PHE A 17 -3.60 -5.42 28.87
N ILE A 18 -4.54 -5.14 27.96
CA ILE A 18 -5.95 -5.43 28.17
C ILE A 18 -6.18 -6.92 27.87
N PRO A 19 -6.76 -7.71 28.81
CA PRO A 19 -7.08 -9.11 28.56
C PRO A 19 -7.96 -9.29 27.31
N ARG A 20 -7.58 -10.23 26.43
CA ARG A 20 -8.28 -10.50 25.17
C ARG A 20 -9.76 -10.81 25.35
N TYR A 21 -10.13 -11.41 26.48
CA TYR A 21 -11.52 -11.68 26.87
C TYR A 21 -12.43 -10.46 26.69
N PHE A 22 -12.00 -9.26 27.09
CA PHE A 22 -12.81 -8.04 26.94
C PHE A 22 -13.02 -7.62 25.48
N PHE A 23 -12.11 -7.97 24.58
CA PHE A 23 -12.33 -7.78 23.14
C PHE A 23 -13.22 -8.87 22.57
N GLN A 24 -12.98 -10.13 22.97
CA GLN A 24 -13.72 -11.30 22.48
C GLN A 24 -15.22 -11.22 22.74
N ILE A 25 -15.65 -10.76 23.92
CA ILE A 25 -17.08 -10.55 24.24
C ILE A 25 -17.78 -9.52 23.33
N ASN A 26 -17.01 -8.65 22.66
CA ASN A 26 -17.54 -7.63 21.75
C ASN A 26 -17.63 -8.12 20.30
N LEU A 27 -17.12 -9.32 19.97
CA LEU A 27 -17.10 -9.81 18.59
C LEU A 27 -18.51 -9.95 18.01
N ASP A 28 -19.43 -10.56 18.75
CA ASP A 28 -20.82 -10.73 18.32
C ASP A 28 -21.53 -9.40 18.10
N LYS A 29 -21.24 -8.41 18.96
CA LYS A 29 -21.75 -7.05 18.78
C LYS A 29 -21.26 -6.42 17.49
N ILE A 30 -19.96 -6.55 17.17
CA ILE A 30 -19.38 -6.02 15.92
C ILE A 30 -20.06 -6.66 14.71
N PHE A 31 -20.26 -7.97 14.71
CA PHE A 31 -20.97 -8.65 13.61
C PHE A 31 -22.42 -8.19 13.49
N ASN A 32 -23.14 -8.09 14.61
CA ASN A 32 -24.51 -7.59 14.62
C ASN A 32 -24.62 -6.15 14.13
N ASP A 33 -23.62 -5.31 14.41
CA ASP A 33 -23.58 -3.93 13.93
C ASP A 33 -23.30 -3.87 12.41
N ILE A 34 -22.44 -4.74 11.87
CA ILE A 34 -22.22 -4.86 10.43
C ILE A 34 -23.51 -5.28 9.72
N LEU A 35 -24.27 -6.23 10.27
CA LEU A 35 -25.52 -6.72 9.68
C LEU A 35 -26.64 -5.66 9.63
N LYS A 36 -26.50 -4.54 10.34
CA LYS A 36 -27.45 -3.41 10.28
C LYS A 36 -27.19 -2.47 9.11
N TYR A 37 -26.10 -2.64 8.37
CA TYR A 37 -25.83 -1.83 7.19
C TYR A 37 -26.85 -2.10 6.09
N ASN A 38 -27.02 -1.13 5.19
CA ASN A 38 -27.90 -1.32 4.04
C ASN A 38 -27.34 -2.38 3.08
N ILE A 39 -28.20 -2.90 2.19
CA ILE A 39 -27.85 -3.99 1.26
C ILE A 39 -26.63 -3.64 0.40
N LYS A 40 -26.54 -2.39 -0.08
CA LYS A 40 -25.43 -1.94 -0.92
C LYS A 40 -24.08 -1.98 -0.18
N ASP A 41 -24.05 -1.53 1.07
CA ASP A 41 -22.84 -1.56 1.90
C ASP A 41 -22.43 -3.00 2.23
N LEU A 42 -23.40 -3.89 2.47
CA LEU A 42 -23.14 -5.32 2.70
C LEU A 42 -22.58 -6.01 1.45
N GLU A 43 -23.11 -5.71 0.26
CA GLU A 43 -22.60 -6.20 -1.02
C GLU A 43 -21.17 -5.70 -1.30
N GLU A 44 -20.86 -4.44 -0.97
CA GLU A 44 -19.51 -3.92 -1.09
C GLU A 44 -18.55 -4.66 -0.15
N ILE A 45 -18.92 -4.84 1.12
CA ILE A 45 -18.12 -5.59 2.10
C ILE A 45 -17.86 -7.02 1.58
N GLN A 46 -18.91 -7.72 1.13
CA GLN A 46 -18.79 -9.09 0.63
C GLN A 46 -17.86 -9.14 -0.60
N THR A 47 -18.00 -8.21 -1.53
CA THR A 47 -17.15 -8.11 -2.73
C THR A 47 -15.68 -7.95 -2.34
N ARG A 48 -15.39 -7.06 -1.38
CA ARG A 48 -14.01 -6.82 -0.91
C ARG A 48 -13.45 -8.00 -0.13
N VAL A 49 -14.25 -8.66 0.70
CA VAL A 49 -13.82 -9.87 1.41
C VAL A 49 -13.43 -10.97 0.43
N LYS A 50 -14.24 -11.21 -0.61
CA LYS A 50 -13.93 -12.16 -1.70
C LYS A 50 -12.69 -11.77 -2.50
N TYR A 51 -12.43 -10.47 -2.64
CA TYR A 51 -11.21 -9.99 -3.29
C TYR A 51 -9.95 -10.31 -2.45
N TYR A 52 -9.99 -10.02 -1.14
CA TYR A 52 -8.85 -10.22 -0.26
C TYR A 52 -8.57 -11.69 0.06
N ASN A 53 -9.64 -12.52 0.14
CA ASN A 53 -9.56 -13.96 0.35
C ASN A 53 -10.27 -14.69 -0.79
N GLN A 54 -9.50 -15.33 -1.66
CA GLN A 54 -10.02 -16.09 -2.81
C GLN A 54 -10.31 -17.55 -2.47
N ILE A 55 -9.97 -18.00 -1.25
CA ILE A 55 -10.20 -19.38 -0.83
C ILE A 55 -11.66 -19.56 -0.48
N ASN A 56 -12.32 -20.44 -1.21
CA ASN A 56 -13.74 -20.78 -1.10
C ASN A 56 -13.99 -22.24 -0.68
N GLU A 57 -12.93 -22.96 -0.31
CA GLU A 57 -12.97 -24.37 0.13
C GLU A 57 -12.41 -24.52 1.55
N PHE A 58 -12.85 -25.57 2.25
CA PHE A 58 -12.28 -25.91 3.55
C PHE A 58 -10.86 -26.46 3.38
N PHE A 59 -9.95 -26.03 4.25
CA PHE A 59 -8.57 -26.50 4.27
C PHE A 59 -8.10 -26.72 5.71
N THR A 60 -7.05 -27.54 5.86
CA THR A 60 -6.37 -27.72 7.14
C THR A 60 -5.00 -27.02 7.08
N PRO A 61 -4.72 -26.05 7.97
CA PRO A 61 -3.42 -25.37 7.97
C PRO A 61 -2.31 -26.28 8.51
N THR A 62 -1.12 -26.23 7.90
CA THR A 62 0.00 -27.12 8.22
C THR A 62 0.97 -26.50 9.25
N ALA A 63 1.18 -25.19 9.21
CA ALA A 63 1.91 -24.44 10.24
C ALA A 63 0.95 -23.66 11.17
N LYS A 64 1.24 -23.63 12.47
CA LYS A 64 0.21 -23.47 13.51
C LYS A 64 0.62 -22.53 14.63
N GLU A 65 0.92 -21.27 14.29
CA GLU A 65 0.95 -20.25 15.34
C GLU A 65 -0.49 -19.99 15.82
N LYS A 66 -0.70 -20.04 17.13
CA LYS A 66 -1.96 -19.61 17.75
C LYS A 66 -2.08 -18.09 17.69
N ILE A 67 -3.23 -17.56 17.30
CA ILE A 67 -3.46 -16.11 17.22
C ILE A 67 -3.47 -15.44 18.60
N GLY A 68 -3.66 -16.21 19.68
CA GLY A 68 -3.63 -15.74 21.07
C GLY A 68 -2.28 -15.11 21.47
N LYS A 69 -1.19 -15.52 20.82
CA LYS A 69 0.15 -15.02 21.13
C LYS A 69 0.36 -13.64 20.52
N PHE A 70 0.55 -12.63 21.37
CA PHE A 70 0.92 -11.30 20.91
C PHE A 70 2.34 -11.33 20.28
N PRO A 71 2.52 -10.90 19.01
CA PRO A 71 3.85 -10.86 18.42
C PRO A 71 4.61 -9.61 18.91
N PHE A 72 5.55 -9.78 19.84
CA PHE A 72 6.41 -8.68 20.30
C PHE A 72 7.50 -8.27 19.28
N LYS A 73 7.65 -8.99 18.16
CA LYS A 73 8.64 -8.73 17.10
C LYS A 73 7.96 -8.08 15.88
N SER A 74 8.69 -7.21 15.16
CA SER A 74 8.21 -6.50 13.95
C SER A 74 6.99 -5.60 14.19
N THR A 75 7.22 -4.50 14.91
CA THR A 75 6.21 -3.71 15.61
C THR A 75 4.99 -3.28 14.77
N SER A 76 5.14 -2.67 13.59
CA SER A 76 3.97 -2.16 12.83
C SER A 76 3.03 -3.27 12.39
N TYR A 77 3.55 -4.29 11.70
CA TYR A 77 2.78 -5.43 11.23
C TYR A 77 2.11 -6.20 12.37
N ALA A 78 2.84 -6.42 13.46
CA ALA A 78 2.34 -7.11 14.64
C ALA A 78 1.17 -6.39 15.29
N PHE A 79 1.28 -5.06 15.49
CA PHE A 79 0.20 -4.25 16.04
C PHE A 79 -1.02 -4.22 15.12
N ASP A 80 -0.82 -4.05 13.81
CA ASP A 80 -1.91 -4.03 12.84
C ASP A 80 -2.64 -5.39 12.78
N ALA A 81 -1.91 -6.50 12.85
CA ALA A 81 -2.48 -7.83 12.89
C ALA A 81 -3.23 -8.09 14.20
N TYR A 82 -2.69 -7.64 15.34
CA TYR A 82 -3.32 -7.79 16.65
C TYR A 82 -4.61 -6.96 16.79
N GLU A 83 -4.68 -5.78 16.14
CA GLU A 83 -5.90 -4.98 16.10
C GLU A 83 -7.12 -5.79 15.63
N VAL A 84 -6.89 -6.77 14.76
CA VAL A 84 -7.91 -7.70 14.25
C VAL A 84 -7.95 -8.97 15.10
N SER A 85 -6.81 -9.62 15.32
CA SER A 85 -6.78 -10.97 15.90
C SER A 85 -7.23 -11.02 17.36
N LYS A 86 -7.15 -9.92 18.12
CA LYS A 86 -7.53 -9.84 19.53
C LYS A 86 -9.00 -10.19 19.83
N TYR A 87 -9.88 -10.07 18.84
CA TYR A 87 -11.31 -10.36 18.99
C TYR A 87 -11.64 -11.85 18.86
N PHE A 88 -10.73 -12.66 18.32
CA PHE A 88 -10.97 -14.07 18.03
C PHE A 88 -10.38 -14.97 19.11
N LYS A 89 -10.87 -16.23 19.16
CA LYS A 89 -10.45 -17.24 20.13
C LYS A 89 -8.95 -17.55 20.00
N ASP A 90 -8.29 -17.72 21.14
CA ASP A 90 -6.82 -17.80 21.19
C ASP A 90 -6.27 -19.06 20.50
N GLU A 91 -7.05 -20.13 20.45
CA GLU A 91 -6.71 -21.40 19.81
C GLU A 91 -6.77 -21.38 18.28
N PHE A 92 -7.35 -20.35 17.67
CA PHE A 92 -7.38 -20.23 16.21
C PHE A 92 -5.96 -20.17 15.66
N LEU A 93 -5.78 -20.80 14.50
CA LEU A 93 -4.50 -20.98 13.85
C LEU A 93 -4.41 -20.06 12.64
N TRP A 94 -3.21 -19.56 12.36
CA TRP A 94 -2.93 -18.81 11.15
C TRP A 94 -1.51 -19.08 10.64
N ASN A 95 -1.38 -19.01 9.32
CA ASN A 95 -0.11 -18.73 8.67
C ASN A 95 -0.04 -17.23 8.38
N LYS A 96 1.13 -16.63 8.56
CA LYS A 96 1.36 -15.23 8.18
C LYS A 96 2.80 -14.96 7.81
N GLU A 97 2.98 -13.98 6.93
CA GLU A 97 4.29 -13.40 6.64
C GLU A 97 4.24 -11.88 6.73
N PHE A 98 5.09 -11.32 7.60
CA PHE A 98 5.22 -9.88 7.77
C PHE A 98 6.38 -9.35 6.94
N GLY A 99 6.08 -8.41 6.05
CA GLY A 99 7.06 -7.78 5.19
C GLY A 99 6.51 -7.58 3.77
N ASP A 100 7.43 -7.33 2.86
CA ASP A 100 7.16 -7.18 1.44
C ASP A 100 7.11 -8.57 0.81
N VAL A 101 5.90 -9.04 0.48
CA VAL A 101 5.65 -10.37 -0.10
C VAL A 101 5.32 -10.22 -1.59
N ARG A 102 6.04 -10.98 -2.42
CA ARG A 102 5.79 -11.12 -3.87
C ARG A 102 5.61 -12.56 -4.34
N HIS A 103 6.06 -13.53 -3.54
CA HIS A 103 5.94 -14.93 -3.89
C HIS A 103 4.54 -15.47 -3.52
N THR A 104 4.18 -16.58 -4.16
CA THR A 104 2.94 -17.31 -3.88
C THR A 104 3.16 -18.31 -2.75
N PHE A 105 2.25 -18.35 -1.79
CA PHE A 105 2.27 -19.37 -0.74
C PHE A 105 1.69 -20.70 -1.23
N LYS A 106 2.20 -21.81 -0.69
CA LYS A 106 1.61 -23.14 -0.89
C LYS A 106 0.32 -23.36 -0.11
N GLU A 107 0.11 -22.56 0.94
CA GLU A 107 -1.02 -22.65 1.86
C GLU A 107 -1.58 -21.27 2.17
N ALA A 108 -2.86 -21.22 2.53
CA ALA A 108 -3.55 -20.03 3.00
C ALA A 108 -2.71 -19.26 4.03
N THR A 109 -2.22 -18.09 3.66
CA THR A 109 -1.27 -17.30 4.46
C THR A 109 -1.64 -15.82 4.39
N ILE A 110 -1.73 -15.19 5.56
CA ILE A 110 -2.00 -13.76 5.67
C ILE A 110 -0.74 -12.97 5.37
N CYS A 111 -0.86 -11.99 4.49
CA CYS A 111 0.25 -11.14 4.05
C CYS A 111 -0.22 -9.69 3.85
N LYS A 112 0.76 -8.77 3.78
CA LYS A 112 0.52 -7.35 3.55
C LYS A 112 0.35 -7.04 2.06
N SER A 113 1.14 -7.71 1.22
CA SER A 113 1.16 -7.56 -0.22
C SER A 113 1.17 -8.91 -0.92
N ARG A 114 0.76 -8.95 -2.19
CA ARG A 114 0.86 -10.14 -3.04
C ARG A 114 1.05 -9.75 -4.51
N SER A 115 1.59 -10.66 -5.31
CA SER A 115 1.55 -10.53 -6.77
C SER A 115 0.09 -10.50 -7.25
N LEU A 116 -0.20 -9.84 -8.36
CA LEU A 116 -1.51 -9.95 -9.02
C LEU A 116 -1.71 -11.31 -9.70
N GLU A 117 -0.64 -12.07 -9.90
CA GLU A 117 -0.66 -13.38 -10.52
C GLU A 117 -0.53 -14.48 -9.46
N ASN A 118 -1.23 -15.61 -9.67
CA ASN A 118 -1.12 -16.83 -8.87
C ASN A 118 -1.18 -16.57 -7.35
N ASN A 119 -2.20 -15.89 -6.86
CA ASN A 119 -2.20 -15.34 -5.49
C ASN A 119 -3.30 -15.89 -4.58
N ILE A 120 -3.91 -17.02 -4.94
CA ILE A 120 -5.06 -17.62 -4.26
C ILE A 120 -4.83 -17.85 -2.76
N ASN A 121 -3.63 -18.30 -2.40
CA ASN A 121 -3.22 -18.58 -1.03
C ASN A 121 -2.71 -17.35 -0.27
N ASN A 122 -2.52 -16.21 -0.96
CA ASN A 122 -2.03 -14.98 -0.38
C ASN A 122 -3.24 -14.14 0.07
N ILE A 123 -3.62 -14.27 1.33
CA ILE A 123 -4.76 -13.56 1.91
C ILE A 123 -4.29 -12.16 2.34
N LEU A 124 -4.92 -11.13 1.81
CA LEU A 124 -4.54 -9.75 2.14
C LEU A 124 -5.15 -9.32 3.48
N LEU A 125 -4.31 -8.78 4.36
CA LEU A 125 -4.74 -8.05 5.55
C LEU A 125 -4.19 -6.61 5.50
N LYS A 126 -4.94 -5.66 6.07
CA LYS A 126 -4.53 -4.26 6.13
C LYS A 126 -3.38 -4.04 7.12
N LEU A 127 -2.16 -4.32 6.66
CA LEU A 127 -0.93 -4.26 7.44
C LEU A 127 -0.02 -3.09 7.00
N ASP A 128 0.93 -2.73 7.86
CA ASP A 128 1.84 -1.59 7.73
C ASP A 128 1.09 -0.27 7.44
N LYS A 129 -0.02 -0.08 8.18
CA LYS A 129 -1.02 0.97 7.94
C LYS A 129 -0.44 2.37 7.99
N ASN A 130 0.47 2.62 8.92
CA ASN A 130 1.12 3.91 9.11
C ASN A 130 1.96 4.36 7.90
N ARG A 131 2.55 3.40 7.17
CA ARG A 131 3.35 3.67 5.98
C ARG A 131 2.48 3.89 4.75
N HIS A 132 1.50 3.02 4.55
CA HIS A 132 0.73 2.96 3.30
C HIS A 132 -0.57 3.77 3.33
N PHE A 133 -1.26 3.87 4.46
CA PHE A 133 -2.59 4.47 4.57
C PHE A 133 -2.55 5.82 5.29
N CYS A 134 -1.52 6.60 4.96
CA CYS A 134 -1.32 7.94 5.45
C CYS A 134 -1.63 8.96 4.34
N PHE A 135 -2.84 9.48 4.37
CA PHE A 135 -3.34 10.49 3.44
C PHE A 135 -3.09 11.90 4.00
N LEU A 136 -2.40 12.71 3.20
CA LEU A 136 -2.21 14.12 3.48
C LEU A 136 -3.21 14.92 2.65
N LYS A 137 -3.80 15.94 3.27
CA LYS A 137 -4.60 16.91 2.53
C LYS A 137 -3.66 17.73 1.65
N ASP A 138 -3.92 17.69 0.35
CA ASP A 138 -3.29 18.58 -0.62
C ASP A 138 -4.13 19.86 -0.72
N ASN A 139 -3.47 21.01 -0.58
CA ASN A 139 -4.10 22.33 -0.64
C ASN A 139 -3.65 23.12 -1.87
N ILE A 140 -2.92 22.49 -2.80
CA ILE A 140 -2.39 23.14 -3.99
C ILE A 140 -3.30 22.76 -5.18
N ASN A 141 -3.88 23.77 -5.83
CA ASN A 141 -4.63 23.57 -7.07
C ASN A 141 -3.69 23.04 -8.17
N TYR A 142 -4.18 22.13 -9.01
CA TYR A 142 -3.40 21.47 -10.06
C TYR A 142 -2.64 22.48 -10.94
N GLU A 143 -3.31 23.55 -11.36
CA GLU A 143 -2.72 24.62 -12.19
C GLU A 143 -1.54 25.35 -11.55
N ASN A 144 -1.46 25.37 -10.22
CA ASN A 144 -0.40 26.05 -9.48
C ASN A 144 0.82 25.14 -9.20
N LYS A 145 0.77 23.89 -9.65
CA LYS A 145 1.86 22.92 -9.47
C LYS A 145 2.88 23.05 -10.59
N LYS A 146 4.11 22.60 -10.33
CA LYS A 146 5.20 22.58 -11.32
C LYS A 146 4.94 21.57 -12.43
N ASP A 147 5.11 21.98 -13.67
CA ASP A 147 4.88 21.19 -14.89
C ASP A 147 6.01 20.20 -15.21
N ILE A 148 6.56 19.55 -14.19
CA ILE A 148 7.59 18.51 -14.32
C ILE A 148 7.24 17.31 -13.46
N ALA A 149 7.66 16.13 -13.88
CA ALA A 149 7.45 14.92 -13.11
C ALA A 149 8.43 14.78 -11.95
N ILE A 150 7.98 14.30 -10.80
CA ILE A 150 8.81 14.11 -9.61
C ILE A 150 8.90 12.64 -9.21
N PHE A 151 10.10 12.21 -8.83
CA PHE A 151 10.33 10.98 -8.07
C PHE A 151 11.40 11.18 -7.01
N ARG A 152 11.15 10.67 -5.80
CA ARG A 152 12.16 10.49 -4.75
C ARG A 152 11.96 9.14 -4.08
N GLY A 153 12.94 8.27 -4.18
CA GLY A 153 12.90 6.94 -3.59
C GLY A 153 14.22 6.20 -3.77
N ALA A 154 14.39 5.10 -3.04
CA ALA A 154 15.60 4.29 -3.16
C ALA A 154 15.64 3.52 -4.50
N VAL A 155 16.76 3.59 -5.22
CA VAL A 155 16.92 2.95 -6.54
C VAL A 155 17.76 1.68 -6.42
N TYR A 156 17.16 0.62 -5.86
CA TYR A 156 17.85 -0.67 -5.66
C TYR A 156 17.57 -1.68 -6.78
N GLN A 157 16.32 -1.75 -7.22
CA GLN A 157 15.84 -2.75 -8.17
C GLN A 157 16.24 -2.40 -9.61
N ASN A 158 16.54 -3.41 -10.43
CA ASN A 158 17.02 -3.22 -11.80
C ASN A 158 16.05 -2.39 -12.65
N HIS A 159 14.75 -2.64 -12.57
CA HIS A 159 13.75 -1.85 -13.31
C HIS A 159 13.75 -0.37 -12.91
N ARG A 160 14.07 -0.03 -11.65
CA ARG A 160 14.24 1.38 -11.25
C ARG A 160 15.55 1.96 -11.78
N LYS A 161 16.62 1.17 -11.86
CA LYS A 161 17.90 1.62 -12.44
C LYS A 161 17.73 1.92 -13.93
N GLU A 162 17.11 1.01 -14.68
CA GLU A 162 16.80 1.18 -16.10
C GLU A 162 15.94 2.44 -16.35
N PHE A 163 14.91 2.66 -15.54
CA PHE A 163 14.11 3.89 -15.62
C PHE A 163 14.95 5.15 -15.41
N PHE A 164 15.90 5.11 -14.48
CA PHE A 164 16.80 6.22 -14.19
C PHE A 164 17.87 6.42 -15.27
N ASP A 165 18.36 5.35 -15.88
CA ASP A 165 19.26 5.43 -17.05
C ASP A 165 18.58 6.18 -18.21
N SER A 166 17.28 5.95 -18.45
CA SER A 166 16.53 6.65 -19.50
C SER A 166 16.31 8.14 -19.20
N TYR A 167 16.00 8.48 -17.93
CA TYR A 167 15.35 9.75 -17.61
C TYR A 167 16.08 10.65 -16.62
N PHE A 168 17.13 10.21 -15.94
CA PHE A 168 17.83 11.07 -15.00
C PHE A 168 18.49 12.25 -15.73
N GLY A 169 18.32 13.46 -15.19
CA GLY A 169 18.87 14.69 -15.76
C GLY A 169 18.08 15.27 -16.93
N ARG A 170 16.96 14.66 -17.35
CA ARG A 170 16.06 15.25 -18.35
C ARG A 170 15.30 16.45 -17.78
N THR A 171 15.01 17.46 -18.62
CA THR A 171 14.41 18.73 -18.18
C THR A 171 12.94 18.60 -17.77
N PHE A 172 12.21 17.61 -18.28
CA PHE A 172 10.80 17.38 -18.00
C PHE A 172 10.54 16.57 -16.71
N CYS A 173 11.59 16.06 -16.04
CA CYS A 173 11.44 15.33 -14.79
C CYS A 173 12.58 15.59 -13.80
N ASP A 174 12.24 15.69 -12.53
CA ASP A 174 13.15 15.75 -11.39
C ASP A 174 13.07 14.44 -10.61
N ILE A 175 13.88 13.46 -11.01
CA ILE A 175 13.96 12.15 -10.34
C ILE A 175 15.27 12.01 -9.55
N GLY A 176 15.24 11.25 -8.45
CA GLY A 176 16.40 11.15 -7.58
C GLY A 176 16.40 9.94 -6.65
N ASP A 177 17.59 9.32 -6.53
CA ASP A 177 17.85 8.28 -5.56
C ASP A 177 18.06 8.87 -4.16
N THR A 178 17.26 8.39 -3.20
CA THR A 178 17.35 8.77 -1.79
C THR A 178 17.77 7.60 -0.90
N SER A 179 18.33 6.53 -1.49
CA SER A 179 18.92 5.41 -0.76
C SER A 179 20.06 5.88 0.15
N LYS A 180 20.53 5.04 1.07
CA LYS A 180 21.75 5.38 1.86
C LYS A 180 23.04 5.22 1.06
N GLN A 181 23.02 4.42 0.00
CA GLN A 181 24.21 4.08 -0.77
C GLN A 181 24.62 5.24 -1.69
N PRO A 182 25.92 5.37 -2.03
CA PRO A 182 26.36 6.23 -3.11
C PRO A 182 25.68 5.83 -4.42
N SER A 183 25.30 6.82 -5.22
CA SER A 183 24.63 6.62 -6.50
C SER A 183 24.89 7.83 -7.39
N GLN A 184 25.07 7.60 -8.69
CA GLN A 184 25.15 8.69 -9.67
C GLN A 184 23.85 9.51 -9.75
N TRP A 185 22.73 8.93 -9.31
CA TRP A 185 21.41 9.55 -9.34
C TRP A 185 21.03 10.22 -8.02
N LYS A 186 21.99 10.44 -7.12
CA LYS A 186 21.72 10.92 -5.77
C LYS A 186 21.03 12.28 -5.77
N LYS A 187 19.94 12.40 -5.00
CA LYS A 187 19.28 13.69 -4.68
C LYS A 187 18.89 13.72 -3.21
N ASN A 188 18.64 14.94 -2.72
CA ASN A 188 18.07 15.13 -1.39
C ASN A 188 16.67 14.51 -1.31
N PHE A 189 16.36 13.97 -0.14
CA PHE A 189 15.01 13.50 0.18
C PHE A 189 14.01 14.65 0.08
N LEU A 190 12.83 14.37 -0.49
CA LEU A 190 11.67 15.25 -0.45
C LEU A 190 10.53 14.54 0.27
N ASN A 191 9.92 15.23 1.23
CA ASN A 191 8.73 14.73 1.90
C ASN A 191 7.50 14.80 0.96
N LYS A 192 6.40 14.15 1.39
CA LYS A 192 5.16 14.06 0.59
C LYS A 192 4.63 15.44 0.17
N LYS A 193 4.62 16.44 1.06
CA LYS A 193 4.12 17.79 0.75
C LYS A 193 4.98 18.51 -0.28
N GLU A 194 6.29 18.26 -0.28
CA GLU A 194 7.20 18.82 -1.26
C GLU A 194 6.96 18.20 -2.64
N GLN A 195 6.77 16.88 -2.71
CA GLN A 195 6.44 16.18 -3.96
C GLN A 195 5.05 16.55 -4.50
N MET A 196 4.08 16.87 -3.63
CA MET A 196 2.75 17.36 -4.05
C MET A 196 2.78 18.73 -4.76
N LYS A 197 3.90 19.45 -4.76
CA LYS A 197 4.05 20.71 -5.52
C LYS A 197 4.20 20.50 -7.04
N TYR A 198 4.20 19.26 -7.51
CA TYR A 198 4.46 18.88 -8.89
C TYR A 198 3.19 18.31 -9.53
N LYS A 199 2.92 18.65 -10.79
CA LYS A 199 1.73 18.16 -11.51
C LYS A 199 1.77 16.65 -11.68
N PHE A 200 2.94 16.08 -11.92
CA PHE A 200 3.10 14.66 -12.18
C PHE A 200 3.93 13.98 -11.09
N ILE A 201 3.41 12.92 -10.49
CA ILE A 201 4.11 12.14 -9.45
C ILE A 201 4.33 10.73 -9.97
N ILE A 202 5.59 10.33 -10.12
CA ILE A 202 5.96 9.01 -10.62
C ILE A 202 5.87 8.00 -9.47
N SER A 203 5.25 6.85 -9.73
CA SER A 203 5.10 5.75 -8.79
C SER A 203 5.72 4.47 -9.38
N LEU A 204 6.91 4.12 -8.89
CA LEU A 204 7.62 2.90 -9.29
C LEU A 204 7.56 1.87 -8.16
N GLU A 205 7.13 0.65 -8.46
CA GLU A 205 7.18 -0.46 -7.51
C GLU A 205 8.63 -0.75 -7.08
N GLY A 206 8.82 -1.32 -5.88
CA GLY A 206 10.12 -1.64 -5.31
C GLY A 206 10.26 -3.14 -5.12
N ASN A 207 10.46 -3.56 -3.87
CA ASN A 207 10.33 -4.97 -3.48
C ASN A 207 8.88 -5.44 -3.61
N ASP A 208 7.92 -4.56 -3.32
CA ASP A 208 6.48 -4.76 -3.49
C ASP A 208 5.84 -3.48 -4.05
N VAL A 209 4.57 -3.21 -3.71
CA VAL A 209 3.84 -2.00 -4.11
C VAL A 209 4.64 -0.72 -3.87
N ALA A 210 4.48 0.23 -4.78
CA ALA A 210 5.04 1.56 -4.60
C ALA A 210 4.39 2.24 -3.39
N SER A 211 5.16 2.42 -2.31
CA SER A 211 4.63 3.05 -1.08
C SER A 211 4.10 4.47 -1.27
N ASN A 212 4.43 5.12 -2.40
CA ASN A 212 3.92 6.46 -2.71
C ASN A 212 2.56 6.49 -3.41
N LEU A 213 2.15 5.42 -4.10
CA LEU A 213 0.98 5.38 -4.97
C LEU A 213 -0.27 5.98 -4.28
N LYS A 214 -0.60 5.45 -3.10
CA LYS A 214 -1.82 5.79 -2.35
C LYS A 214 -1.90 7.27 -1.96
N TRP A 215 -0.79 7.86 -1.49
CA TRP A 215 -0.80 9.27 -1.09
C TRP A 215 -0.70 10.20 -2.29
N ALA A 216 -0.06 9.75 -3.38
CA ALA A 216 0.01 10.48 -4.64
C ALA A 216 -1.37 10.52 -5.33
N MET A 217 -2.12 9.41 -5.34
CA MET A 217 -3.50 9.39 -5.81
C MET A 217 -4.46 10.24 -4.97
N ASN A 218 -4.13 10.48 -3.70
CA ASN A 218 -4.86 11.41 -2.84
C ASN A 218 -4.34 12.85 -2.94
N SER A 219 -3.36 13.11 -3.82
CA SER A 219 -2.94 14.46 -4.14
C SER A 219 -3.69 14.96 -5.38
N ASN A 220 -3.77 16.28 -5.53
CA ASN A 220 -4.33 16.89 -6.73
C ASN A 220 -3.28 16.89 -7.86
N SER A 221 -2.52 15.79 -8.02
CA SER A 221 -1.47 15.60 -9.02
C SER A 221 -1.79 14.33 -9.81
N LEU A 222 -1.41 14.31 -11.08
CA LEU A 222 -1.54 13.13 -11.92
C LEU A 222 -0.45 12.11 -11.54
N VAL A 223 -0.89 10.89 -11.23
CA VAL A 223 0.02 9.78 -10.97
C VAL A 223 0.47 9.17 -12.29
N LEU A 224 1.79 9.03 -12.46
CA LEU A 224 2.41 8.30 -13.56
C LEU A 224 2.96 6.99 -13.00
N ALA A 225 2.51 5.84 -13.50
CA ALA A 225 3.00 4.55 -13.02
C ALA A 225 3.15 3.53 -14.16
N PRO A 226 4.12 2.61 -14.07
CA PRO A 226 4.12 1.39 -14.88
C PRO A 226 2.92 0.51 -14.58
N LYS A 227 2.77 -0.55 -15.38
CA LYS A 227 1.78 -1.60 -15.12
C LYS A 227 1.98 -2.13 -13.69
N ILE A 228 0.92 -2.04 -12.88
CA ILE A 228 0.91 -2.56 -11.52
C ILE A 228 1.05 -4.08 -11.57
N THR A 229 1.94 -4.63 -10.74
CA THR A 229 2.19 -6.08 -10.66
C THR A 229 1.92 -6.65 -9.28
N CYS A 230 1.81 -5.78 -8.29
CA CYS A 230 1.64 -6.14 -6.90
C CYS A 230 0.52 -5.32 -6.27
N GLU A 231 -0.14 -5.88 -5.26
CA GLU A 231 -1.20 -5.20 -4.54
C GLU A 231 -1.14 -5.42 -3.03
N THR A 232 -1.91 -4.61 -2.33
CA THR A 232 -2.17 -4.64 -0.89
C THR A 232 -3.67 -4.50 -0.64
N TRP A 233 -4.05 -4.30 0.62
CA TRP A 233 -5.44 -3.99 1.00
C TRP A 233 -6.10 -2.84 0.22
N PHE A 234 -5.32 -1.95 -0.42
CA PHE A 234 -5.87 -0.87 -1.25
C PHE A 234 -6.45 -1.35 -2.59
N MET A 235 -6.23 -2.61 -2.98
CA MET A 235 -6.73 -3.19 -4.22
C MET A 235 -6.11 -2.53 -5.45
N GLU A 236 -4.78 -2.37 -5.45
CA GLU A 236 -4.03 -1.82 -6.58
C GLU A 236 -4.34 -2.56 -7.90
N GLY A 237 -4.68 -3.86 -7.85
CA GLY A 237 -5.11 -4.63 -9.02
C GLY A 237 -6.41 -4.18 -9.68
N THR A 238 -7.22 -3.36 -9.00
CA THR A 238 -8.44 -2.76 -9.57
C THR A 238 -8.19 -1.43 -10.26
N LEU A 239 -6.95 -0.90 -10.20
CA LEU A 239 -6.61 0.35 -10.83
C LEU A 239 -6.49 0.18 -12.35
N LYS A 240 -7.28 0.96 -13.09
CA LYS A 240 -7.29 0.97 -14.55
C LYS A 240 -6.25 1.95 -15.09
N PRO A 241 -5.30 1.50 -15.93
CA PRO A 241 -4.36 2.38 -16.61
C PRO A 241 -5.12 3.35 -17.53
N ASN A 242 -4.62 4.58 -17.62
CA ASN A 242 -5.20 5.70 -18.37
C ASN A 242 -6.63 6.08 -17.97
N TYR A 243 -7.05 5.69 -16.76
CA TYR A 243 -8.29 6.13 -16.14
C TYR A 243 -8.06 6.57 -14.68
N HIS A 244 -7.36 5.77 -13.87
CA HIS A 244 -6.97 6.16 -12.51
C HIS A 244 -5.56 6.73 -12.40
N PHE A 245 -4.68 6.40 -13.35
CA PHE A 245 -3.30 6.88 -13.44
C PHE A 245 -2.86 6.84 -14.91
N ALA A 246 -1.87 7.64 -15.30
CA ALA A 246 -1.30 7.56 -16.65
C ALA A 246 -0.24 6.44 -16.71
N LEU A 247 -0.41 5.54 -17.66
CA LEU A 247 0.51 4.41 -17.86
C LEU A 247 1.82 4.91 -18.48
N ILE A 248 2.94 4.62 -17.83
CA ILE A 248 4.28 4.94 -18.33
C ILE A 248 5.19 3.71 -18.40
N ASP A 249 6.24 3.79 -19.19
CA ASP A 249 7.34 2.82 -19.25
C ASP A 249 8.69 3.54 -19.38
N ASN A 250 9.74 2.81 -19.74
CA ASN A 250 11.10 3.34 -19.88
C ASN A 250 11.32 4.14 -21.17
N GLU A 251 10.33 4.21 -22.06
CA GLU A 251 10.41 4.82 -23.39
C GLU A 251 9.42 5.99 -23.56
N ASN A 252 8.23 5.93 -22.96
CA ASN A 252 7.12 6.83 -23.27
C ASN A 252 6.94 8.04 -22.33
N LEU A 253 7.71 8.16 -21.24
CA LEU A 253 7.48 9.17 -20.19
C LEU A 253 7.41 10.61 -20.75
N SER A 254 8.31 10.93 -21.68
CA SER A 254 8.36 12.26 -22.32
C SER A 254 7.06 12.56 -23.07
N ALA A 255 6.55 11.61 -23.86
CA ALA A 255 5.34 11.78 -24.63
C ALA A 255 4.10 11.92 -23.73
N VAL A 256 4.03 11.13 -22.65
CA VAL A 256 2.94 11.21 -21.67
C VAL A 256 2.92 12.56 -20.95
N ILE A 257 4.07 13.07 -20.52
CA ILE A 257 4.15 14.39 -19.87
C ILE A 257 3.74 15.51 -20.83
N GLU A 258 4.25 15.50 -22.07
CA GLU A 258 3.88 16.52 -23.06
C GLU A 258 2.39 16.46 -23.43
N TYR A 259 1.80 15.27 -23.50
CA TYR A 259 0.35 15.10 -23.70
C TYR A 259 -0.45 15.87 -22.63
N PHE A 260 -0.20 15.61 -21.35
CA PHE A 260 -0.97 16.24 -20.26
C PHE A 260 -0.60 17.70 -20.01
N LYS A 261 0.60 18.14 -20.38
CA LYS A 261 0.94 19.58 -20.40
C LYS A 261 0.13 20.33 -21.45
N SER A 262 -0.04 19.74 -22.64
CA SER A 262 -0.84 20.35 -23.71
C SER A 262 -2.36 20.23 -23.49
N ARG A 263 -2.78 19.26 -22.65
CA ARG A 263 -4.19 19.00 -22.31
C ARG A 263 -4.39 18.86 -20.79
N PRO A 264 -4.26 19.94 -20.00
CA PRO A 264 -4.37 19.86 -18.55
C PRO A 264 -5.70 19.31 -18.03
N LYS A 265 -6.79 19.45 -18.79
CA LYS A 265 -8.13 18.94 -18.42
C LYS A 265 -8.27 17.42 -18.52
N ASP A 266 -7.37 16.76 -19.24
CA ASP A 266 -7.36 15.31 -19.36
C ASP A 266 -6.65 14.65 -18.17
N ALA A 267 -5.87 15.43 -17.40
CA ALA A 267 -5.10 15.00 -16.22
C ALA A 267 -5.95 14.97 -14.96
#